data_AF-A0A060SYI2-F1
#
_entry.id   AF-A0A060SYI2-F1
#
_cell.length_a   1.000
_cell.length_b   1.000
_cell.length_c   1.000
_cell.angle_alpha   90.00
_cell.angle_beta   90.00
_cell.angle_gamma   90.00
#
_symmetry.space_group_name_H-M   'P 1'
#
loop_
_entity.id
_entity.type
_entity.pdbx_description
1 polymer ?
#
loop_
_entity_poly.entity_id
_entity_poly.type
_entity_poly.pdbx_seq_one_letter_code
_entity_poly.pdbx_strand_id
1 'polypeptide(L)'
;MVQEYKRLTPEQREHFLQHGWVKIPKAVKEEYVKAFTENVWIRLGFDPNDKSTWMKEKIHMPRHREVPTKNFMPRAWDAMCELLGGDNRIDPTLFESCGDSLIVNLGSEEWEDKEIAPKDLGNWHIDGDWFTHFLDSGEQGLTVIVLFNDIVPRGGGTYIAPDGIRNVVQWNHLRIPRFITNPPVTLKEPLNLKRDDPADYSLVELKILRTLGVDRLPDWKITSPRRRFTPKTRAGKDATIKEEVERLKAHAEKTGGTVDSMHLNGPVPYQMVVAS
;
A
#
# COMPACT_ATOMS: atom_id res chain seq x y z
N MET A 1 -20.66 18.99 -1.43
CA MET A 1 -20.30 18.80 -2.86
C MET A 1 -18.97 18.07 -2.95
N VAL A 2 -18.91 17.02 -3.77
CA VAL A 2 -17.63 16.38 -4.17
C VAL A 2 -16.79 17.34 -5.03
N GLN A 3 -15.47 17.21 -4.91
CA GLN A 3 -14.46 18.03 -5.59
C GLN A 3 -14.53 17.88 -7.13
N GLU A 4 -14.23 18.96 -7.86
CA GLU A 4 -14.07 18.94 -9.32
C GLU A 4 -12.98 17.94 -9.74
N TYR A 5 -13.31 16.97 -10.60
CA TYR A 5 -12.39 15.95 -11.09
C TYR A 5 -11.40 16.55 -12.10
N LYS A 6 -10.12 16.60 -11.73
CA LYS A 6 -9.00 17.18 -12.50
C LYS A 6 -7.96 16.14 -12.92
N ARG A 7 -7.98 14.95 -12.30
CA ARG A 7 -7.00 13.87 -12.50
C ARG A 7 -7.61 12.67 -13.21
N LEU A 8 -8.77 12.19 -12.77
CA LEU A 8 -9.41 11.00 -13.31
C LEU A 8 -10.35 11.32 -14.48
N THR A 9 -10.15 10.67 -15.61
CA THR A 9 -11.06 10.80 -16.76
C THR A 9 -12.44 10.16 -16.47
N PRO A 10 -13.51 10.46 -17.22
CA PRO A 10 -14.79 9.77 -17.10
C PRO A 10 -14.66 8.24 -17.17
N GLU A 11 -13.82 7.74 -18.08
CA GLU A 11 -13.59 6.31 -18.31
C GLU A 11 -12.85 5.67 -17.13
N GLN A 12 -11.88 6.36 -16.54
CA GLN A 12 -11.19 5.90 -15.33
C GLN A 12 -12.11 5.84 -14.10
N ARG A 13 -13.05 6.78 -13.99
CA ARG A 13 -14.05 6.80 -12.91
C ARG A 13 -15.05 5.66 -13.05
N GLU A 14 -15.59 5.43 -14.25
CA GLU A 14 -16.51 4.31 -14.48
C GLU A 14 -15.78 2.95 -14.38
N HIS A 15 -14.55 2.84 -14.87
CA HIS A 15 -13.70 1.66 -14.63
C HIS A 15 -13.50 1.39 -13.14
N PHE A 16 -13.27 2.43 -12.32
CA PHE A 16 -13.20 2.26 -10.86
C PHE A 16 -14.53 1.79 -10.27
N LEU A 17 -15.66 2.35 -10.69
CA LEU A 17 -16.99 1.93 -10.20
C LEU A 17 -17.34 0.49 -10.65
N GLN A 18 -16.90 0.08 -11.82
CA GLN A 18 -17.07 -1.30 -12.32
C GLN A 18 -16.15 -2.28 -11.57
N HIS A 19 -14.84 -2.00 -11.50
CA HIS A 19 -13.83 -2.97 -11.08
C HIS A 19 -13.21 -2.75 -9.69
N GLY A 20 -13.43 -1.60 -9.06
CA GLY A 20 -12.88 -1.25 -7.73
C GLY A 20 -11.39 -0.85 -7.72
N TRP A 21 -10.78 -0.63 -8.89
CA TRP A 21 -9.37 -0.22 -9.00
C TRP A 21 -9.14 0.71 -10.20
N VAL A 22 -8.03 1.46 -10.16
CA VAL A 22 -7.55 2.29 -11.28
C VAL A 22 -6.02 2.31 -11.29
N LYS A 23 -5.40 2.25 -12.47
CA LYS A 23 -3.95 2.42 -12.64
C LYS A 23 -3.63 3.88 -12.94
N ILE A 24 -2.77 4.49 -12.12
CA ILE A 24 -2.24 5.84 -12.37
C ILE A 24 -0.82 5.72 -12.98
N PRO A 25 -0.65 5.86 -14.31
CA PRO A 25 0.68 5.79 -14.93
C PRO A 25 1.52 7.01 -14.57
N LYS A 26 2.84 6.77 -14.39
CA LYS A 26 3.84 7.78 -13.98
C LYS A 26 3.40 8.54 -12.73
N ALA A 27 2.89 7.81 -11.73
CA ALA A 27 2.39 8.37 -10.48
C ALA A 27 3.51 8.95 -9.60
N VAL A 28 4.56 8.15 -9.38
CA VAL A 28 5.77 8.51 -8.62
C VAL A 28 6.68 9.36 -9.50
N LYS A 29 7.32 10.38 -8.91
CA LYS A 29 8.37 11.12 -9.61
C LYS A 29 9.65 10.29 -9.72
N GLU A 30 10.31 10.38 -10.88
CA GLU A 30 11.53 9.63 -11.21
C GLU A 30 12.66 9.80 -10.19
N GLU A 31 12.83 11.00 -9.64
CA GLU A 31 13.79 11.31 -8.56
C GLU A 31 13.66 10.36 -7.36
N TYR A 32 12.43 10.04 -6.95
CA TYR A 32 12.16 9.16 -5.82
C TYR A 32 12.14 7.68 -6.20
N VAL A 33 11.87 7.34 -7.47
CA VAL A 33 12.03 5.96 -7.95
C VAL A 33 13.49 5.55 -7.82
N LYS A 34 14.42 6.39 -8.29
CA LYS A 34 15.86 6.17 -8.13
C LYS A 34 16.24 6.16 -6.65
N ALA A 35 15.93 7.23 -5.90
CA ALA A 35 16.36 7.36 -4.51
C ALA A 35 15.94 6.13 -3.70
N PHE A 36 14.65 5.76 -3.71
CA PHE A 36 14.13 4.67 -2.86
C PHE A 36 14.59 3.27 -3.27
N THR A 37 15.21 3.09 -4.45
CA THR A 37 15.72 1.79 -4.92
C THR A 37 17.25 1.65 -4.92
N GLU A 38 18.00 2.76 -5.01
CA GLU A 38 19.46 2.74 -5.25
C GLU A 38 20.27 1.98 -4.20
N ASN A 39 19.77 1.91 -2.95
CA ASN A 39 20.44 1.27 -1.82
C ASN A 39 19.83 -0.07 -1.40
N VAL A 40 18.86 -0.62 -2.14
CA VAL A 40 18.16 -1.87 -1.77
C VAL A 40 19.13 -3.02 -1.56
N TRP A 41 20.02 -3.28 -2.51
CA TRP A 41 20.97 -4.40 -2.41
C TRP A 41 21.97 -4.25 -1.26
N ILE A 42 22.44 -3.01 -1.01
CA ILE A 42 23.30 -2.67 0.14
C ILE A 42 22.56 -2.94 1.45
N ARG A 43 21.32 -2.49 1.57
CA ARG A 43 20.46 -2.68 2.75
C ARG A 43 20.13 -4.16 2.98
N LEU A 44 19.86 -4.93 1.92
CA LEU A 44 19.66 -6.38 2.00
C LEU A 44 20.95 -7.15 2.36
N GLY A 45 22.12 -6.63 1.96
CA GLY A 45 23.40 -7.33 2.07
C GLY A 45 23.58 -8.41 1.00
N PHE A 46 22.90 -8.27 -0.14
CA PHE A 46 22.87 -9.24 -1.24
C PHE A 46 23.52 -8.65 -2.50
N ASP A 47 24.06 -9.50 -3.37
CA ASP A 47 24.55 -9.08 -4.69
C ASP A 47 23.41 -9.22 -5.73
N PRO A 48 23.08 -8.17 -6.51
CA PRO A 48 22.07 -8.25 -7.56
C PRO A 48 22.42 -9.24 -8.69
N ASN A 49 23.68 -9.65 -8.82
CA ASN A 49 24.18 -10.52 -9.88
C ASN A 49 24.43 -11.97 -9.40
N ASP A 50 24.36 -12.24 -8.09
CA ASP A 50 24.51 -13.56 -7.51
C ASP A 50 23.29 -13.94 -6.66
N LYS A 51 22.37 -14.68 -7.28
CA LYS A 51 21.17 -15.23 -6.65
C LYS A 51 21.46 -16.12 -5.45
N SER A 52 22.65 -16.72 -5.33
CA SER A 52 22.99 -17.56 -4.16
C SER A 52 23.05 -16.74 -2.87
N THR A 53 23.21 -15.41 -2.98
CA THR A 53 23.12 -14.48 -1.84
C THR A 53 21.68 -14.19 -1.41
N TRP A 54 20.65 -14.54 -2.20
CA TRP A 54 19.26 -14.14 -1.98
C TRP A 54 18.55 -15.06 -0.98
N MET A 55 18.98 -15.02 0.28
CA MET A 55 18.63 -16.00 1.33
C MET A 55 17.13 -16.06 1.73
N LYS A 56 16.24 -15.24 1.16
CA LYS A 56 14.80 -15.18 1.49
C LYS A 56 13.93 -14.76 0.30
N GLU A 57 12.89 -15.54 0.02
CA GLU A 57 11.89 -15.26 -1.03
C GLU A 57 11.14 -13.93 -0.80
N LYS A 58 10.74 -13.67 0.47
CA LYS A 58 10.15 -12.39 0.93
C LYS A 58 11.04 -11.68 1.94
N ILE A 59 11.26 -10.39 1.76
CA ILE A 59 11.76 -9.49 2.81
C ILE A 59 10.81 -8.29 2.93
N HIS A 60 10.47 -7.86 4.14
CA HIS A 60 9.82 -6.55 4.31
C HIS A 60 10.87 -5.62 4.91
N MET A 61 11.33 -4.65 4.15
CA MET A 61 12.36 -3.72 4.59
C MET A 61 11.75 -2.67 5.54
N PRO A 62 12.52 -2.18 6.53
CA PRO A 62 12.17 -0.99 7.29
C PRO A 62 12.20 0.24 6.37
N ARG A 63 11.81 1.41 6.88
CA ARG A 63 12.00 2.68 6.17
C ARG A 63 13.32 3.30 6.57
N HIS A 64 13.99 3.96 5.63
CA HIS A 64 15.13 4.84 5.89
C HIS A 64 14.81 6.27 5.50
N ARG A 65 13.94 6.47 4.49
CA ARG A 65 13.52 7.77 3.95
C ARG A 65 12.00 7.80 3.75
N GLU A 66 11.39 8.94 4.03
CA GLU A 66 9.97 9.21 3.82
C GLU A 66 9.80 10.60 3.20
N VAL A 67 8.83 10.73 2.29
CA VAL A 67 8.48 11.98 1.61
C VAL A 67 6.97 12.16 1.70
N PRO A 68 6.43 13.38 1.98
CA PRO A 68 4.99 13.61 1.99
C PRO A 68 4.33 13.13 0.70
N THR A 69 3.23 12.38 0.80
CA THR A 69 2.66 11.64 -0.35
C THR A 69 2.32 12.54 -1.53
N LYS A 70 1.80 13.74 -1.25
CA LYS A 70 1.54 14.80 -2.24
C LYS A 70 2.78 15.28 -3.00
N ASN A 71 3.97 15.19 -2.40
CA ASN A 71 5.24 15.55 -3.04
C ASN A 71 5.85 14.36 -3.79
N PHE A 72 5.73 13.16 -3.21
CA PHE A 72 6.26 11.89 -3.74
C PHE A 72 5.54 11.43 -5.02
N MET A 73 4.20 11.41 -4.98
CA MET A 73 3.35 10.94 -6.07
C MET A 73 2.13 11.84 -6.31
N PRO A 74 2.33 13.14 -6.68
CA PRO A 74 1.25 14.12 -6.79
C PRO A 74 0.09 13.65 -7.67
N ARG A 75 0.37 12.98 -8.80
CA ARG A 75 -0.65 12.47 -9.71
C ARG A 75 -1.54 11.39 -9.09
N ALA A 76 -0.98 10.56 -8.19
CA ALA A 76 -1.78 9.61 -7.42
C ALA A 76 -2.48 10.29 -6.25
N TRP A 77 -1.86 11.28 -5.60
CA TRP A 77 -2.50 12.08 -4.55
C TRP A 77 -3.81 12.71 -5.03
N ASP A 78 -3.80 13.41 -6.17
CA ASP A 78 -5.02 13.99 -6.75
C ASP A 78 -6.11 12.92 -6.98
N ALA A 79 -5.72 11.75 -7.52
CA ALA A 79 -6.64 10.64 -7.77
C ALA A 79 -7.22 10.05 -6.48
N MET A 80 -6.42 9.95 -5.40
CA MET A 80 -6.89 9.47 -4.10
C MET A 80 -7.90 10.46 -3.48
N CYS A 81 -7.63 11.76 -3.56
CA CYS A 81 -8.57 12.80 -3.14
C CYS A 81 -9.88 12.72 -3.92
N GLU A 82 -9.84 12.58 -5.24
CA GLU A 82 -11.04 12.42 -6.09
C GLU A 82 -11.84 11.14 -5.78
N LEU A 83 -11.17 10.01 -5.56
CA LEU A 83 -11.82 8.75 -5.22
C LEU A 83 -12.49 8.78 -3.85
N LEU A 84 -11.91 9.48 -2.87
CA LEU A 84 -12.38 9.55 -1.49
C LEU A 84 -13.33 10.73 -1.22
N GLY A 85 -13.45 11.67 -2.15
CA GLY A 85 -14.38 12.81 -2.10
C GLY A 85 -13.82 14.08 -1.46
N GLY A 86 -12.49 14.24 -1.45
CA GLY A 86 -11.77 15.42 -0.98
C GLY A 86 -10.51 15.08 -0.18
N ASP A 87 -9.46 15.90 -0.32
CA ASP A 87 -8.24 15.83 0.52
C ASP A 87 -8.57 16.06 2.01
N ASN A 88 -9.55 16.92 2.28
CA ASN A 88 -10.08 17.19 3.61
C ASN A 88 -10.63 15.96 4.34
N ARG A 89 -10.98 14.88 3.63
CA ARG A 89 -11.45 13.61 4.19
C ARG A 89 -10.31 12.64 4.56
N ILE A 90 -9.10 12.82 4.04
CA ILE A 90 -7.95 11.94 4.29
C ILE A 90 -7.31 12.25 5.65
N ASP A 91 -7.14 11.22 6.49
CA ASP A 91 -6.45 11.31 7.78
C ASP A 91 -4.92 11.28 7.56
N PRO A 92 -4.18 12.34 7.93
CA PRO A 92 -2.73 12.38 7.78
C PRO A 92 -1.99 11.47 8.78
N THR A 93 -2.60 11.07 9.90
CA THR A 93 -1.88 10.38 11.00
C THR A 93 -1.32 9.00 10.63
N LEU A 94 -1.92 8.33 9.63
CA LEU A 94 -1.45 7.06 9.08
C LEU A 94 -1.00 7.15 7.62
N PHE A 95 -1.27 8.28 6.93
CA PHE A 95 -1.03 8.44 5.49
C PHE A 95 -0.53 9.85 5.09
N GLU A 96 0.32 10.48 5.89
CA GLU A 96 0.97 11.75 5.48
C GLU A 96 2.10 11.54 4.44
N SER A 97 2.89 10.47 4.61
CA SER A 97 4.12 10.22 3.85
C SER A 97 4.18 8.81 3.26
N CYS A 98 5.02 8.66 2.24
CA CYS A 98 5.39 7.39 1.63
C CYS A 98 6.92 7.30 1.59
N GLY A 99 7.47 6.10 1.80
CA GLY A 99 8.90 5.89 1.97
C GLY A 99 9.41 4.59 1.36
N ASP A 100 10.70 4.34 1.55
CA ASP A 100 11.42 3.15 1.07
C ASP A 100 11.26 1.91 1.99
N SER A 101 10.06 1.76 2.58
CA SER A 101 9.60 0.59 3.34
C SER A 101 9.14 -0.56 2.43
N LEU A 102 10.01 -0.93 1.49
CA LEU A 102 9.72 -1.86 0.41
C LEU A 102 9.46 -3.29 0.92
N ILE A 103 8.43 -3.94 0.40
CA ILE A 103 8.24 -5.39 0.45
C ILE A 103 8.91 -5.97 -0.80
N VAL A 104 9.83 -6.90 -0.60
CA VAL A 104 10.79 -7.42 -1.58
C VAL A 104 10.43 -8.86 -1.96
N ASN A 105 10.38 -9.13 -3.27
CA ASN A 105 10.16 -10.48 -3.83
C ASN A 105 11.36 -10.95 -4.63
N LEU A 106 12.19 -11.80 -4.05
CA LEU A 106 13.35 -12.35 -4.75
C LEU A 106 13.03 -13.66 -5.48
N GLY A 107 11.84 -14.23 -5.26
CA GLY A 107 11.50 -15.57 -5.71
C GLY A 107 12.39 -16.63 -5.06
N SER A 108 12.36 -17.84 -5.62
CA SER A 108 13.25 -18.94 -5.28
C SER A 108 13.34 -19.90 -6.47
N GLU A 109 14.38 -20.76 -6.48
CA GLU A 109 14.57 -21.79 -7.52
C GLU A 109 13.33 -22.69 -7.68
N GLU A 110 12.60 -22.96 -6.59
CA GLU A 110 11.37 -23.74 -6.60
C GLU A 110 10.30 -23.19 -7.58
N TRP A 111 10.27 -21.87 -7.78
CA TRP A 111 9.24 -21.20 -8.59
C TRP A 111 9.67 -20.96 -10.04
N GLU A 112 10.94 -21.19 -10.42
CA GLU A 112 11.45 -20.81 -11.75
C GLU A 112 10.83 -21.59 -12.91
N ASP A 113 10.42 -22.85 -12.68
CA ASP A 113 9.76 -23.70 -13.69
C ASP A 113 8.27 -24.00 -13.38
N LYS A 114 7.73 -23.42 -12.31
CA LYS A 114 6.31 -23.59 -11.96
C LYS A 114 5.43 -22.59 -12.70
N GLU A 115 4.30 -23.08 -13.18
CA GLU A 115 3.17 -22.28 -13.64
C GLU A 115 1.93 -22.67 -12.82
N ILE A 116 1.32 -21.68 -12.15
CA ILE A 116 0.15 -21.86 -11.30
C ILE A 116 -0.89 -20.86 -11.77
N ALA A 117 -2.10 -21.31 -12.08
CA ALA A 117 -3.18 -20.42 -12.46
C ALA A 117 -3.50 -19.46 -11.30
N PRO A 118 -3.83 -18.17 -11.52
CA PRO A 118 -3.92 -17.18 -10.45
C PRO A 118 -4.88 -17.55 -9.31
N LYS A 119 -5.99 -18.21 -9.64
CA LYS A 119 -6.96 -18.74 -8.67
C LYS A 119 -6.37 -19.76 -7.69
N ASP A 120 -5.34 -20.50 -8.09
CA ASP A 120 -4.76 -21.65 -7.37
C ASP A 120 -3.49 -21.25 -6.60
N LEU A 121 -3.09 -19.98 -6.61
CA LEU A 121 -1.92 -19.45 -5.87
C LEU A 121 -2.01 -19.61 -4.34
N GLY A 122 -3.16 -20.01 -3.80
CA GLY A 122 -3.49 -20.10 -2.37
C GLY A 122 -3.53 -18.75 -1.64
N ASN A 123 -2.85 -17.73 -2.17
CA ASN A 123 -2.36 -16.60 -1.39
C ASN A 123 -3.24 -15.35 -1.30
N TRP A 124 -4.49 -15.50 -1.71
CA TRP A 124 -5.48 -14.44 -1.64
C TRP A 124 -5.64 -13.93 -0.20
N HIS A 125 -5.80 -12.61 -0.08
CA HIS A 125 -5.98 -11.89 1.18
C HIS A 125 -6.62 -10.53 0.88
N ILE A 126 -7.12 -9.88 1.93
CA ILE A 126 -7.34 -8.43 1.94
C ILE A 126 -6.13 -7.81 2.64
N ASP A 127 -5.62 -6.68 2.14
CA ASP A 127 -4.74 -5.83 2.95
C ASP A 127 -5.52 -5.26 4.13
N GLY A 128 -4.86 -5.08 5.29
CA GLY A 128 -5.46 -4.54 6.52
C GLY A 128 -5.19 -5.34 7.80
N ASP A 129 -4.06 -6.05 7.90
CA ASP A 129 -3.73 -6.99 8.98
C ASP A 129 -3.52 -6.38 10.39
N TRP A 130 -3.84 -5.10 10.56
CA TRP A 130 -3.62 -4.28 11.75
C TRP A 130 -4.90 -3.62 12.29
N PHE A 131 -6.07 -3.94 11.74
CA PHE A 131 -7.38 -3.56 12.31
C PHE A 131 -8.45 -4.62 12.01
N THR A 132 -9.64 -4.48 12.60
CA THR A 132 -10.80 -5.31 12.24
C THR A 132 -11.59 -4.67 11.11
N HIS A 133 -11.76 -5.37 9.99
CA HIS A 133 -12.52 -4.87 8.84
C HIS A 133 -14.03 -4.73 9.12
N PHE A 134 -14.55 -3.56 8.79
CA PHE A 134 -15.98 -3.26 8.69
C PHE A 134 -16.22 -2.49 7.38
N LEU A 135 -17.47 -2.50 6.89
CA LEU A 135 -17.87 -1.63 5.76
C LEU A 135 -17.75 -0.12 6.07
N ASP A 136 -17.54 0.24 7.34
CA ASP A 136 -17.31 1.61 7.82
C ASP A 136 -15.84 1.92 8.18
N SER A 137 -14.89 1.00 7.95
CA SER A 137 -13.49 1.18 8.37
C SER A 137 -12.80 2.34 7.65
N GLY A 138 -12.66 3.48 8.35
CA GLY A 138 -11.83 4.61 7.90
C GLY A 138 -10.33 4.28 7.89
N GLU A 139 -9.91 3.21 8.58
CA GLU A 139 -8.55 2.66 8.57
C GLU A 139 -8.02 2.28 7.18
N GLN A 140 -8.88 2.12 6.17
CA GLN A 140 -8.45 1.78 4.81
C GLN A 140 -9.51 2.17 3.76
N GLY A 141 -9.55 3.46 3.40
CA GLY A 141 -10.37 3.94 2.29
C GLY A 141 -9.86 3.49 0.92
N LEU A 142 -8.53 3.39 0.75
CA LEU A 142 -7.88 2.83 -0.45
C LEU A 142 -6.59 2.09 -0.07
N THR A 143 -6.31 0.97 -0.75
CA THR A 143 -4.96 0.37 -0.78
C THR A 143 -4.15 1.02 -1.89
N VAL A 144 -3.02 1.67 -1.56
CA VAL A 144 -2.15 2.28 -2.57
C VAL A 144 -1.05 1.32 -2.97
N ILE A 145 -1.03 0.96 -4.25
CA ILE A 145 -0.11 -0.01 -4.79
C ILE A 145 1.01 0.71 -5.55
N VAL A 146 2.15 0.95 -4.89
CA VAL A 146 3.29 1.66 -5.50
C VAL A 146 4.23 0.68 -6.20
N LEU A 147 4.57 0.98 -7.46
CA LEU A 147 5.52 0.23 -8.29
C LEU A 147 6.79 1.06 -8.51
N PHE A 148 7.95 0.48 -8.20
CA PHE A 148 9.27 1.10 -8.37
C PHE A 148 10.05 0.55 -9.57
N ASN A 149 9.55 -0.50 -10.21
CA ASN A 149 10.13 -1.15 -11.38
C ASN A 149 9.01 -1.71 -12.26
N ASP A 150 9.34 -2.03 -13.51
CA ASP A 150 8.40 -2.68 -14.43
C ASP A 150 8.06 -4.11 -13.98
N ILE A 151 6.80 -4.49 -14.17
CA ILE A 151 6.33 -5.86 -13.97
C ILE A 151 6.57 -6.64 -15.27
N VAL A 152 7.60 -7.49 -15.26
CA VAL A 152 7.87 -8.44 -16.35
C VAL A 152 7.04 -9.72 -16.20
N PRO A 153 6.77 -10.48 -17.30
CA PRO A 153 6.18 -11.81 -17.21
C PRO A 153 6.95 -12.70 -16.22
N ARG A 154 6.22 -13.46 -15.40
CA ARG A 154 6.76 -14.31 -14.30
C ARG A 154 7.53 -13.55 -13.19
N GLY A 155 7.67 -12.23 -13.26
CA GLY A 155 8.35 -11.38 -12.27
C GLY A 155 7.53 -11.03 -11.01
N GLY A 156 6.63 -11.92 -10.56
CA GLY A 156 5.85 -11.69 -9.32
C GLY A 156 4.82 -10.55 -9.39
N GLY A 157 4.27 -10.29 -10.58
CA GLY A 157 3.17 -9.33 -10.79
C GLY A 157 1.95 -9.65 -9.93
N THR A 158 1.19 -8.62 -9.54
CA THR A 158 0.02 -8.80 -8.67
C THR A 158 -1.26 -9.04 -9.43
N TYR A 159 -1.91 -10.13 -9.06
CA TYR A 159 -3.30 -10.38 -9.37
C TYR A 159 -4.21 -9.65 -8.40
N ILE A 160 -5.29 -9.13 -8.96
CA ILE A 160 -6.44 -8.57 -8.24
C ILE A 160 -7.66 -9.36 -8.69
N ALA A 161 -8.63 -9.53 -7.79
CA ALA A 161 -9.92 -10.14 -8.08
C ALA A 161 -11.01 -9.07 -7.97
N PRO A 162 -11.36 -8.35 -9.06
CA PRO A 162 -12.36 -7.27 -9.04
C PRO A 162 -13.76 -7.70 -8.58
N ASP A 163 -14.13 -8.94 -8.89
CA ASP A 163 -15.33 -9.65 -8.45
C ASP A 163 -15.21 -10.17 -7.01
N GLY A 164 -13.97 -10.33 -6.53
CA GLY A 164 -13.62 -10.82 -5.21
C GLY A 164 -14.29 -10.06 -4.07
N ILE A 165 -14.51 -8.74 -4.17
CA ILE A 165 -15.12 -7.92 -3.09
C ILE A 165 -16.43 -8.52 -2.57
N ARG A 166 -17.28 -9.07 -3.46
CA ARG A 166 -18.54 -9.74 -3.08
C ARG A 166 -18.31 -11.02 -2.29
N ASN A 167 -17.31 -11.81 -2.70
CA ASN A 167 -16.98 -13.13 -2.14
C ASN A 167 -16.07 -13.01 -0.89
N VAL A 168 -15.35 -11.90 -0.75
CA VAL A 168 -14.40 -11.60 0.33
C VAL A 168 -15.09 -11.33 1.67
N VAL A 169 -16.40 -11.02 1.65
CA VAL A 169 -17.29 -11.09 2.81
C VAL A 169 -17.36 -12.53 3.39
N GLN A 170 -16.78 -13.52 2.70
CA GLN A 170 -16.98 -14.96 2.90
C GLN A 170 -15.65 -15.79 2.90
N TRP A 171 -14.62 -15.31 3.63
CA TRP A 171 -13.35 -16.02 4.04
C TRP A 171 -12.11 -15.93 3.09
N ASN A 172 -10.88 -16.05 3.63
CA ASN A 172 -9.61 -15.78 2.90
C ASN A 172 -8.29 -16.26 3.60
N HIS A 173 -7.22 -16.69 2.89
CA HIS A 173 -5.85 -16.94 3.47
C HIS A 173 -4.64 -17.40 2.55
N LEU A 174 -3.65 -16.49 2.30
CA LEU A 174 -2.14 -16.60 2.49
C LEU A 174 -1.22 -17.53 1.61
N ARG A 175 0.00 -17.23 1.07
CA ARG A 175 0.97 -16.06 0.95
C ARG A 175 2.10 -16.31 -0.14
N ILE A 176 2.44 -15.37 -1.06
CA ILE A 176 3.71 -15.30 -1.90
C ILE A 176 4.16 -13.78 -2.11
N PRO A 177 5.42 -13.39 -2.48
CA PRO A 177 6.09 -12.16 -1.95
C PRO A 177 6.17 -10.72 -2.55
N ARG A 178 5.57 -10.33 -3.68
CA ARG A 178 5.68 -9.00 -4.37
C ARG A 178 6.28 -7.71 -3.65
N PHE A 179 7.37 -7.12 -4.21
CA PHE A 179 7.44 -5.74 -4.83
C PHE A 179 6.36 -4.68 -4.49
N ILE A 180 6.26 -4.16 -3.25
CA ILE A 180 5.30 -3.08 -2.94
C ILE A 180 5.62 -2.28 -1.68
N THR A 181 5.18 -1.02 -1.61
CA THR A 181 4.69 -0.46 -0.35
C THR A 181 3.20 -0.23 -0.48
N ASN A 182 2.46 -0.67 0.55
CA ASN A 182 1.00 -0.63 0.65
C ASN A 182 0.59 0.41 1.72
N PRO A 183 0.91 1.70 1.58
CA PRO A 183 0.46 2.69 2.53
C PRO A 183 -1.07 2.82 2.38
N PRO A 184 -1.85 2.58 3.45
CA PRO A 184 -3.31 2.62 3.38
C PRO A 184 -3.77 4.07 3.43
N VAL A 185 -4.61 4.52 2.49
CA VAL A 185 -5.22 5.85 2.61
C VAL A 185 -6.28 5.80 3.69
N THR A 186 -5.99 6.44 4.82
CA THR A 186 -6.90 6.52 5.96
C THR A 186 -7.84 7.71 5.84
N LEU A 187 -9.02 7.59 6.41
CA LEU A 187 -10.06 8.63 6.44
C LEU A 187 -10.21 9.18 7.85
N LYS A 188 -10.44 10.50 7.96
CA LYS A 188 -10.70 11.17 9.25
C LYS A 188 -11.99 10.70 9.89
N GLU A 189 -12.97 10.39 9.04
CA GLU A 189 -14.29 9.91 9.42
C GLU A 189 -14.63 8.65 8.62
N PRO A 190 -15.34 7.67 9.21
CA PRO A 190 -15.90 6.51 8.52
C PRO A 190 -16.66 6.81 7.23
N LEU A 191 -16.68 5.83 6.32
CA LEU A 191 -17.49 5.86 5.10
C LEU A 191 -18.98 5.98 5.44
N ASN A 192 -19.68 6.90 4.76
CA ASN A 192 -21.11 7.15 4.96
C ASN A 192 -21.91 6.60 3.78
N LEU A 193 -22.54 5.44 3.97
CA LEU A 193 -23.36 4.76 2.97
C LEU A 193 -24.85 5.19 3.03
N LYS A 194 -25.15 6.31 3.71
CA LYS A 194 -26.50 6.86 3.87
C LYS A 194 -26.61 8.38 3.66
N ARG A 195 -25.78 8.96 2.80
CA ARG A 195 -25.89 10.39 2.45
C ARG A 195 -27.28 10.70 1.89
N ASP A 196 -27.76 11.91 2.15
CA ASP A 196 -29.08 12.36 1.69
C ASP A 196 -29.01 12.94 0.27
N ASP A 197 -27.92 13.66 -0.07
CA ASP A 197 -27.59 14.05 -1.44
C ASP A 197 -26.68 12.99 -2.10
N PRO A 198 -27.09 12.33 -3.20
CA PRO A 198 -26.24 11.42 -3.95
C PRO A 198 -24.95 12.05 -4.48
N ALA A 199 -24.92 13.37 -4.70
CA ALA A 199 -23.74 14.09 -5.19
C ALA A 199 -22.64 14.29 -4.12
N ASP A 200 -22.89 13.92 -2.86
CA ASP A 200 -21.88 13.95 -1.78
C ASP A 200 -21.15 12.61 -1.58
N TYR A 201 -21.59 11.52 -2.23
CA TYR A 201 -20.91 10.23 -2.17
C TYR A 201 -19.55 10.28 -2.88
N SER A 202 -18.54 9.71 -2.25
CA SER A 202 -17.26 9.43 -2.92
C SER A 202 -17.39 8.28 -3.91
N LEU A 203 -16.44 8.15 -4.84
CA LEU A 203 -16.42 7.01 -5.77
C LEU A 203 -16.22 5.68 -5.03
N VAL A 204 -15.56 5.68 -3.87
CA VAL A 204 -15.47 4.51 -2.97
C VAL A 204 -16.83 4.16 -2.36
N GLU A 205 -17.58 5.13 -1.84
CA GLU A 205 -18.93 4.91 -1.29
C GLU A 205 -19.88 4.39 -2.39
N LEU A 206 -19.85 5.00 -3.58
CA LEU A 206 -20.62 4.55 -4.74
C LEU A 206 -20.21 3.15 -5.22
N LYS A 207 -18.92 2.79 -5.19
CA LYS A 207 -18.45 1.44 -5.54
C LYS A 207 -19.02 0.39 -4.59
N ILE A 208 -19.05 0.68 -3.29
CA ILE A 208 -19.63 -0.23 -2.27
C ILE A 208 -21.12 -0.41 -2.54
N LEU A 209 -21.87 0.69 -2.66
CA LEU A 209 -23.31 0.70 -2.93
C LEU A 209 -23.67 -0.08 -4.21
N ARG A 210 -23.00 0.21 -5.33
CA ARG A 210 -23.16 -0.55 -6.59
C ARG A 210 -22.84 -2.05 -6.45
N THR A 211 -21.84 -2.41 -5.64
CA THR A 211 -21.44 -3.81 -5.40
C THR A 211 -22.46 -4.56 -4.53
N LEU A 212 -23.15 -3.85 -3.63
CA LEU A 212 -24.26 -4.36 -2.83
C LEU A 212 -25.60 -4.37 -3.60
N GLY A 213 -25.70 -3.70 -4.75
CA GLY A 213 -26.92 -3.61 -5.55
C GLY A 213 -27.98 -2.68 -4.96
N VAL A 214 -27.57 -1.65 -4.20
CA VAL A 214 -28.46 -0.68 -3.54
C VAL A 214 -27.96 0.74 -3.73
N ASP A 215 -28.87 1.72 -3.77
CA ASP A 215 -28.51 3.14 -3.91
C ASP A 215 -28.18 3.82 -2.57
N ARG A 216 -28.64 3.23 -1.46
CA ARG A 216 -28.48 3.77 -0.09
C ARG A 216 -28.70 2.68 0.96
N LEU A 217 -28.05 2.79 2.11
CA LEU A 217 -28.31 1.96 3.30
C LEU A 217 -28.91 2.82 4.43
N PRO A 218 -30.24 3.06 4.48
CA PRO A 218 -30.84 4.02 5.41
C PRO A 218 -30.53 3.74 6.90
N ASP A 219 -30.53 2.47 7.29
CA ASP A 219 -30.25 2.01 8.67
C ASP A 219 -28.75 1.98 9.02
N TRP A 220 -27.88 2.39 8.10
CA TRP A 220 -26.42 2.39 8.27
C TRP A 220 -26.02 3.15 9.52
N LYS A 221 -25.38 2.44 10.47
CA LYS A 221 -24.80 3.03 11.67
C LYS A 221 -23.65 2.18 12.17
N ILE A 222 -22.69 2.89 12.74
CA ILE A 222 -21.60 2.35 13.55
C ILE A 222 -22.22 1.64 14.78
N THR A 223 -21.79 0.42 15.07
CA THR A 223 -22.31 -0.36 16.22
C THR A 223 -21.30 -0.55 17.36
N SER A 224 -20.00 -0.32 17.13
CA SER A 224 -18.95 -0.41 18.16
C SER A 224 -17.67 0.38 17.82
N PRO A 225 -16.84 0.75 18.82
CA PRO A 225 -15.52 1.35 18.58
C PRO A 225 -14.60 0.42 17.77
N ARG A 226 -13.73 0.99 16.93
CA ARG A 226 -12.78 0.20 16.12
C ARG A 226 -11.60 -0.26 16.96
N ARG A 227 -11.04 -1.42 16.59
CA ARG A 227 -9.87 -2.02 17.25
C ARG A 227 -8.72 -2.05 16.28
N ARG A 228 -7.58 -1.50 16.70
CA ARG A 228 -6.30 -1.52 16.00
C ARG A 228 -5.35 -2.47 16.72
N PHE A 229 -4.47 -3.09 15.98
CA PHE A 229 -3.49 -4.07 16.43
C PHE A 229 -2.09 -3.64 15.95
N THR A 230 -1.04 -4.05 16.63
CA THR A 230 0.32 -3.90 16.07
C THR A 230 0.51 -4.97 14.99
N PRO A 231 0.84 -4.61 13.73
CA PRO A 231 1.04 -5.59 12.68
C PRO A 231 2.20 -6.54 13.03
N LYS A 232 1.99 -7.85 12.82
CA LYS A 232 2.98 -8.90 13.19
C LYS A 232 4.35 -8.71 12.54
N THR A 233 4.40 -8.03 11.40
CA THR A 233 5.65 -7.75 10.68
C THR A 233 6.50 -6.68 11.34
N ARG A 234 5.93 -5.75 12.13
CA ARG A 234 6.61 -4.54 12.64
C ARG A 234 7.91 -4.87 13.37
N ALA A 235 7.86 -5.70 14.42
CA ALA A 235 9.03 -6.07 15.21
C ALA A 235 10.14 -6.73 14.37
N GLY A 236 9.77 -7.51 13.34
CA GLY A 236 10.71 -8.14 12.41
C GLY A 236 11.43 -7.13 11.52
N LYS A 237 10.74 -6.08 11.04
CA LYS A 237 11.38 -4.99 10.29
C LYS A 237 12.29 -4.15 11.19
N ASP A 238 11.77 -3.75 12.36
CA ASP A 238 12.47 -2.86 13.28
C ASP A 238 13.78 -3.47 13.81
N ALA A 239 13.85 -4.81 13.93
CA ALA A 239 15.08 -5.53 14.28
C ALA A 239 16.20 -5.36 13.23
N THR A 240 15.86 -5.28 11.94
CA THR A 240 16.87 -5.18 10.85
C THR A 240 17.46 -3.77 10.69
N ILE A 241 16.80 -2.72 11.21
CA ILE A 241 17.21 -1.31 11.07
C ILE A 241 18.70 -1.11 11.39
N LYS A 242 19.18 -1.68 12.52
CA LYS A 242 20.57 -1.51 12.96
C LYS A 242 21.54 -2.09 11.94
N GLU A 243 21.27 -3.29 11.45
CA GLU A 243 22.12 -3.94 10.45
C GLU A 243 22.09 -3.22 9.10
N GLU A 244 20.91 -2.73 8.66
CA GLU A 244 20.80 -1.94 7.43
C GLU A 244 21.58 -0.62 7.53
N VAL A 245 21.54 0.05 8.68
CA VAL A 245 22.35 1.25 8.94
C VAL A 245 23.85 0.94 8.92
N GLU A 246 24.31 -0.15 9.55
CA GLU A 246 25.73 -0.52 9.51
C GLU A 246 26.19 -0.93 8.09
N ARG A 247 25.36 -1.64 7.32
CA ARG A 247 25.66 -1.95 5.90
C ARG A 247 25.75 -0.68 5.05
N LEU A 248 24.88 0.31 5.27
CA LEU A 248 24.96 1.61 4.61
C LEU A 248 26.23 2.39 4.99
N LYS A 249 26.61 2.42 6.28
CA LYS A 249 27.86 3.06 6.75
C LYS A 249 29.10 2.43 6.12
N ALA A 250 29.21 1.11 6.16
CA ALA A 250 30.34 0.39 5.57
C ALA A 250 30.45 0.61 4.05
N HIS A 251 29.32 0.71 3.35
CA HIS A 251 29.30 1.06 1.93
C HIS A 251 29.76 2.51 1.70
N ALA A 252 29.27 3.47 2.48
CA ALA A 252 29.66 4.88 2.40
C ALA A 252 31.17 5.07 2.64
N GLU A 253 31.72 4.44 3.69
CA GLU A 253 33.16 4.47 4.01
C GLU A 253 33.99 3.89 2.85
N LYS A 254 33.59 2.75 2.28
CA LYS A 254 34.28 2.11 1.14
C LYS A 254 34.25 2.95 -0.15
N THR A 255 33.22 3.77 -0.35
CA THR A 255 32.97 4.50 -1.61
C THR A 255 33.24 6.00 -1.55
N GLY A 256 33.47 6.57 -0.36
CA GLY A 256 33.49 8.02 -0.15
C GLY A 256 32.10 8.67 -0.23
N GLY A 257 31.03 7.88 -0.11
CA GLY A 257 29.64 8.34 -0.17
C GLY A 257 29.10 8.85 1.16
N THR A 258 27.82 9.18 1.19
CA THR A 258 27.07 9.55 2.41
C THR A 258 25.99 8.51 2.73
N VAL A 259 25.53 8.49 3.98
CA VAL A 259 24.38 7.67 4.40
C VAL A 259 23.16 8.56 4.56
N ASP A 260 22.12 8.32 3.77
CA ASP A 260 20.80 8.93 3.94
C ASP A 260 19.87 7.94 4.68
N SER A 261 19.62 8.22 5.96
CA SER A 261 18.70 7.43 6.79
C SER A 261 18.24 8.24 8.00
N MET A 262 16.94 8.24 8.27
CA MET A 262 16.36 8.74 9.52
C MET A 262 16.86 7.98 10.77
N HIS A 263 17.46 6.80 10.60
CA HIS A 263 17.91 5.93 11.69
C HIS A 263 19.40 6.09 12.08
N LEU A 264 20.10 7.09 11.51
CA LEU A 264 21.52 7.34 11.78
C LEU A 264 21.87 7.45 13.28
N ASN A 265 20.99 8.09 14.06
CA ASN A 265 21.15 8.32 15.50
C ASN A 265 20.41 7.26 16.35
N GLY A 266 20.01 6.14 15.74
CA GLY A 266 19.25 5.06 16.38
C GLY A 266 17.87 4.83 15.71
N PRO A 267 17.21 3.68 15.99
CA PRO A 267 15.91 3.38 15.40
C PRO A 267 14.84 4.42 15.75
N VAL A 268 14.13 4.90 14.74
CA VAL A 268 13.02 5.85 14.87
C VAL A 268 11.71 5.06 14.78
N PRO A 269 10.89 5.01 15.86
CA PRO A 269 9.67 4.22 15.87
C PRO A 269 8.67 4.71 14.81
N TYR A 270 7.76 3.83 14.39
CA TYR A 270 6.55 4.27 13.71
C TYR A 270 5.69 5.10 14.67
N GLN A 271 5.01 6.13 14.16
CA GLN A 271 3.95 6.78 14.95
C GLN A 271 2.87 5.74 15.29
N MET A 272 2.60 5.62 16.58
CA MET A 272 1.48 4.84 17.09
C MET A 272 0.27 5.76 17.14
N VAL A 273 -0.69 5.58 16.24
CA VAL A 273 -2.00 6.24 16.41
C VAL A 273 -2.73 5.52 17.53
N VAL A 274 -2.57 6.08 18.73
CA VAL A 274 -3.36 5.73 19.91
C VAL A 274 -4.82 6.02 19.55
N ALA A 275 -5.69 5.03 19.70
CA ALA A 275 -7.12 5.26 19.55
C ALA A 275 -7.60 6.17 20.68
N SER A 276 -8.15 7.34 20.32
CA SER A 276 -8.99 8.18 21.16
C SER A 276 -10.42 7.64 21.19
#